data_AF-A0A3B9QHZ2-F1
#
_entry.id   AF-A0A3B9QHZ2-F1
#
_cell.length_a   1.000
_cell.length_b   1.000
_cell.length_c   1.000
_cell.angle_alpha   90.00
_cell.angle_beta   90.00
_cell.angle_gamma   90.00
#
_symmetry.space_group_name_H-M   'P 1'
#
loop_
_entity.id
_entity.type
_entity.pdbx_description
1 polymer ?
#
loop_
_entity_poly.entity_id
_entity_poly.type
_entity_poly.pdbx_seq_one_letter_code
_entity_poly.pdbx_strand_id
1 'polypeptide(L)'
;LISSQYPRDYLGLVGFAESAFEFKPQQLPEVSWDYAYGTNMQHGFMIARRLLARQSGTKQIIMITDGEPTAHIGPNGQPYFNYPPVPETIEATLKEVARATKEDVRINIFMLDPNNYLRQFVEKMTHMNGGRAFFTSPDNLGDYVLVDFLEHRRRLSSTGRF
;
A
#
# COMPACT_ATOMS: atom_id res chain seq x y z
N LEU A 1 7.40 -18.64 1.42
CA LEU A 1 7.13 -17.21 1.15
C LEU A 1 6.86 -17.05 -0.34
N ILE A 2 6.15 -16.02 -0.82
CA ILE A 2 5.88 -15.82 -2.26
C ILE A 2 7.15 -15.97 -3.12
N SER A 3 8.29 -15.48 -2.60
CA SER A 3 9.61 -15.60 -3.24
C SER A 3 10.10 -17.04 -3.46
N SER A 4 9.64 -18.01 -2.67
CA SER A 4 10.02 -19.43 -2.81
C SER A 4 9.16 -20.17 -3.85
N GLN A 5 8.01 -19.62 -4.25
CA GLN A 5 7.13 -20.21 -5.26
C GLN A 5 7.24 -19.52 -6.63
N TYR A 6 7.63 -18.23 -6.65
CA TYR A 6 7.80 -17.45 -7.89
C TYR A 6 9.15 -16.71 -7.84
N PRO A 7 10.26 -17.39 -8.14
CA PRO A 7 11.60 -16.82 -7.97
C PRO A 7 11.92 -15.66 -8.92
N ARG A 8 11.08 -15.41 -9.92
CA ARG A 8 11.21 -14.26 -10.84
C ARG A 8 10.42 -13.03 -10.39
N ASP A 9 9.56 -13.16 -9.39
CA ASP A 9 8.72 -12.07 -8.92
C ASP A 9 9.45 -11.26 -7.85
N TYR A 10 9.38 -9.93 -7.99
CA TYR A 10 9.92 -9.02 -7.01
C TYR A 10 8.92 -8.78 -5.89
N LEU A 11 9.36 -8.93 -4.64
CA LEU A 11 8.61 -8.57 -3.44
C LEU A 11 9.42 -7.55 -2.62
N GLY A 12 8.90 -6.33 -2.51
CA GLY A 12 9.42 -5.29 -1.63
C GLY A 12 8.49 -5.08 -0.43
N LEU A 13 9.05 -4.71 0.72
CA LEU A 13 8.29 -4.38 1.93
C LEU A 13 8.60 -2.94 2.34
N VAL A 14 7.56 -2.17 2.59
CA VAL A 14 7.65 -0.77 3.01
C VAL A 14 6.83 -0.60 4.27
N GLY A 15 7.47 -0.16 5.35
CA GLY A 15 6.81 0.22 6.60
C GLY A 15 6.62 1.72 6.61
N PHE A 16 5.53 2.19 7.22
CA PHE A 16 5.30 3.62 7.37
C PHE A 16 4.66 3.96 8.71
N ALA A 17 5.07 5.10 9.22
CA ALA A 17 4.61 5.77 10.42
C ALA A 17 4.57 7.30 10.12
N GLU A 18 5.25 8.15 10.91
CA GLU A 18 5.51 9.55 10.52
C GLU A 18 6.34 9.67 9.22
N SER A 19 7.18 8.66 8.96
CA SER A 19 8.00 8.48 7.75
C SER A 19 7.89 7.03 7.28
N ALA A 20 8.32 6.76 6.05
CA ALA A 20 8.34 5.41 5.48
C ALA A 20 9.76 4.92 5.25
N PHE A 21 9.96 3.61 5.31
CA PHE A 21 11.25 2.95 5.08
C PHE A 21 11.05 1.59 4.42
N GLU A 22 12.00 1.22 3.56
CA GLU A 22 12.10 -0.13 3.04
C GLU A 22 12.73 -1.04 4.09
N PHE A 23 12.22 -2.26 4.25
CA PHE A 23 12.87 -3.27 5.08
C PHE A 23 12.87 -4.64 4.41
N LYS A 24 13.82 -5.49 4.80
CA LYS A 24 13.93 -6.87 4.29
C LYS A 24 12.98 -7.78 5.04
N PRO A 25 12.46 -8.86 4.41
CA PRO A 25 11.56 -9.81 5.08
C PRO A 25 12.13 -10.39 6.39
N GLN A 26 13.45 -10.56 6.48
CA GLN A 26 14.12 -11.06 7.69
C GLN A 26 14.01 -10.09 8.87
N GLN A 27 13.77 -8.81 8.60
CA GLN A 27 13.62 -7.77 9.62
C GLN A 27 12.18 -7.70 10.15
N LEU A 28 11.20 -8.37 9.52
CA LEU A 28 9.79 -8.37 9.97
C LEU A 28 9.60 -8.70 11.46
N PRO A 29 10.25 -9.72 12.04
CA PRO A 29 10.12 -10.03 13.46
C PRO A 29 10.77 -8.98 14.37
N GLU A 30 11.72 -8.21 13.83
CA GLU A 30 12.53 -7.22 14.55
C GLU A 30 12.03 -5.78 14.37
N VAL A 31 10.97 -5.56 13.57
CA VAL A 31 10.33 -4.24 13.46
C VAL A 31 9.64 -3.93 14.80
N SER A 32 10.42 -3.39 15.74
CA SER A 32 9.92 -2.69 16.91
C SER A 32 9.30 -1.40 16.43
N TRP A 33 8.01 -1.21 16.70
CA TRP A 33 7.31 0.05 16.50
C TRP A 33 7.79 1.05 17.56
N ASP A 34 9.05 1.46 17.46
CA ASP A 34 9.60 2.50 18.33
C ASP A 34 8.97 3.85 17.94
N TYR A 35 7.88 4.20 18.63
CA TYR A 35 7.36 5.55 18.91
C TYR A 35 7.12 6.56 17.77
N ALA A 36 7.29 6.20 16.49
CA ALA A 36 6.91 7.06 15.39
C ALA A 36 5.37 7.03 15.22
N TYR A 37 4.69 8.09 15.64
CA TYR A 37 3.24 8.23 15.46
C TYR A 37 2.93 8.77 14.05
N GLY A 38 1.94 8.18 13.39
CA GLY A 38 1.35 8.72 12.18
C GLY A 38 1.23 7.72 11.04
N THR A 39 0.67 8.18 9.93
CA THR A 39 0.25 7.34 8.81
C THR A 39 0.70 8.02 7.51
N ASN A 40 1.99 7.92 7.19
CA ASN A 40 2.59 8.56 6.03
C ASN A 40 2.44 7.71 4.76
N MET A 41 1.20 7.55 4.30
CA MET A 41 0.88 6.84 3.05
C MET A 41 1.59 7.48 1.85
N GLN A 42 1.71 8.81 1.85
CA GLN A 42 2.40 9.57 0.83
C GLN A 42 3.85 9.09 0.63
N HIS A 43 4.64 9.02 1.70
CA HIS A 43 6.01 8.54 1.65
C HIS A 43 6.08 7.04 1.31
N GLY A 44 5.15 6.24 1.86
CA GLY A 44 5.03 4.82 1.54
C GLY A 44 4.87 4.58 0.03
N PHE A 45 3.97 5.33 -0.63
CA PHE A 45 3.78 5.24 -2.07
C PHE A 45 4.99 5.73 -2.87
N MET A 46 5.69 6.77 -2.42
CA MET A 46 6.93 7.22 -3.08
C MET A 46 7.98 6.10 -3.11
N ILE A 47 8.21 5.44 -1.97
CA ILE A 47 9.19 4.34 -1.87
C ILE A 47 8.71 3.16 -2.71
N ALA A 48 7.47 2.72 -2.55
CA ALA A 48 6.93 1.57 -3.28
C ALA A 48 7.04 1.75 -4.81
N ARG A 49 6.68 2.93 -5.32
CA ARG A 49 6.84 3.25 -6.75
C ARG A 49 8.29 3.26 -7.19
N ARG A 50 9.20 3.83 -6.40
CA ARG A 50 10.65 3.81 -6.68
C ARG A 50 11.18 2.37 -6.79
N LEU A 51 10.72 1.47 -5.92
CA LEU A 51 11.10 0.06 -5.95
C LEU A 51 10.55 -0.63 -7.21
N LEU A 52 9.28 -0.41 -7.53
CA LEU A 52 8.60 -0.98 -8.68
C LEU A 52 9.05 -0.40 -10.03
N ALA A 53 9.63 0.81 -10.06
CA ALA A 53 10.13 1.44 -11.28
C ALA A 53 11.25 0.62 -11.96
N ARG A 54 11.99 -0.17 -11.19
CA ARG A 54 13.08 -1.04 -11.68
C ARG A 54 12.61 -2.42 -12.16
N GLN A 55 11.34 -2.75 -11.92
CA GLN A 55 10.78 -4.06 -12.24
C GLN A 55 10.00 -4.02 -13.56
N SER A 56 9.88 -5.18 -14.21
CA SER A 56 9.07 -5.39 -15.41
C SER A 56 7.82 -6.22 -15.09
N GLY A 57 6.87 -6.27 -16.03
CA GLY A 57 5.60 -6.99 -15.84
C GLY A 57 4.57 -6.19 -15.04
N THR A 58 3.57 -6.90 -14.52
CA THR A 58 2.47 -6.30 -13.76
C THR A 58 2.95 -5.78 -12.41
N LYS A 59 2.66 -4.50 -12.11
CA LYS A 59 3.10 -3.83 -10.89
C LYS A 59 1.92 -3.59 -9.95
N GLN A 60 2.08 -3.98 -8.68
CA GLN A 60 1.03 -3.85 -7.68
C GLN A 60 1.60 -3.41 -6.34
N ILE A 61 0.82 -2.60 -5.62
CA ILE A 61 1.02 -2.22 -4.22
C ILE A 61 -0.17 -2.80 -3.44
N ILE A 62 0.14 -3.56 -2.41
CA ILE A 62 -0.84 -4.01 -1.41
C ILE A 62 -0.57 -3.20 -0.15
N MET A 63 -1.50 -2.31 0.20
CA MET A 63 -1.42 -1.49 1.40
C MET A 63 -2.34 -2.08 2.48
N ILE A 64 -1.84 -2.19 3.70
CA ILE A 64 -2.61 -2.57 4.88
C ILE A 64 -2.59 -1.37 5.83
N THR A 65 -3.76 -0.92 6.29
CA THR A 65 -3.86 0.24 7.18
C THR A 65 -5.13 0.24 8.02
N ASP A 66 -5.05 0.79 9.22
CA ASP A 66 -6.15 1.05 10.16
C ASP A 66 -6.45 2.56 10.32
N GLY A 67 -5.69 3.44 9.65
CA GLY A 67 -5.72 4.87 9.88
C GLY A 67 -5.76 5.72 8.61
N GLU A 68 -6.27 6.94 8.74
CA GLU A 68 -6.20 7.96 7.70
C GLU A 68 -4.79 8.55 7.57
N PRO A 69 -4.43 9.16 6.42
CA PRO A 69 -3.09 9.72 6.26
C PRO A 69 -2.92 10.98 7.11
N THR A 70 -2.17 10.84 8.21
CA THR A 70 -1.89 11.91 9.19
C THR A 70 -0.52 12.56 9.01
N ALA A 71 0.30 12.04 8.09
CA ALA A 71 1.63 12.56 7.82
C ALA A 71 1.96 12.58 6.32
N HIS A 72 2.85 13.50 5.93
CA HIS A 72 3.44 13.58 4.59
C HIS A 72 4.85 14.18 4.65
N ILE A 73 5.68 13.94 3.62
CA ILE A 73 6.97 14.61 3.47
C ILE A 73 6.77 15.98 2.83
N GLY A 74 7.15 17.03 3.55
CA GLY A 74 7.08 18.40 3.08
C GLY A 74 8.13 18.73 2.02
N PRO A 75 8.05 19.92 1.38
CA PRO A 75 9.01 20.35 0.37
C PRO A 75 10.46 20.44 0.86
N ASN A 76 10.66 20.62 2.17
CA ASN A 76 11.97 20.63 2.83
C ASN A 76 12.53 19.22 3.10
N GLY A 77 11.82 18.16 2.69
CA GLY A 77 12.21 16.77 2.92
C GLY A 77 11.94 16.26 4.34
N GLN A 78 11.32 17.06 5.21
CA GLN A 78 11.00 16.67 6.58
C GLN A 78 9.57 16.12 6.68
N PRO A 79 9.31 15.14 7.56
CA PRO A 79 7.95 14.72 7.84
C PRO A 79 7.16 15.84 8.52
N TYR A 80 5.96 16.06 8.04
CA TYR A 80 4.92 16.84 8.71
C TYR A 80 3.87 15.88 9.23
N PHE A 81 3.40 16.07 10.46
CA PHE A 81 2.36 15.28 11.11
C PHE A 81 1.28 16.18 11.70
N ASN A 82 0.01 15.78 11.53
CA ASN A 82 -1.12 16.40 12.23
C ASN A 82 -2.28 15.40 12.39
N TYR A 83 -2.93 15.42 13.56
CA TYR A 83 -4.17 14.69 13.81
C TYR A 83 -5.25 15.68 14.32
N PRO A 84 -6.42 15.80 13.65
CA PRO A 84 -6.83 15.06 12.44
C PRO A 84 -6.01 15.43 11.19
N PRO A 85 -6.05 14.63 10.11
CA PRO A 85 -5.37 14.95 8.85
C PRO A 85 -5.69 16.35 8.32
N VAL A 86 -4.67 17.10 7.90
CA VAL A 86 -4.85 18.39 7.21
C VAL A 86 -5.04 18.18 5.70
N PRO A 87 -5.77 19.09 5.00
CA PRO A 87 -6.00 18.98 3.56
C PRO A 87 -4.74 18.75 2.73
N GLU A 88 -3.62 19.38 3.10
CA GLU A 88 -2.33 19.24 2.43
C GLU A 88 -1.81 17.80 2.48
N THR A 89 -2.03 17.09 3.58
CA THR A 89 -1.64 15.68 3.75
C THR A 89 -2.49 14.76 2.86
N ILE A 90 -3.80 15.03 2.80
CA ILE A 90 -4.73 14.31 1.92
C ILE A 90 -4.32 14.51 0.46
N GLU A 91 -4.06 15.76 0.05
CA GLU A 91 -3.64 16.09 -1.32
C GLU A 91 -2.29 15.47 -1.68
N ALA A 92 -1.31 15.53 -0.79
CA ALA A 92 0.01 14.95 -1.02
C ALA A 92 -0.09 13.43 -1.23
N THR A 93 -0.92 12.75 -0.42
CA THR A 93 -1.18 11.32 -0.59
C THR A 93 -1.85 11.02 -1.93
N LEU A 94 -2.92 11.74 -2.28
CA LEU A 94 -3.63 11.55 -3.55
C LEU A 94 -2.76 11.86 -4.78
N LYS A 95 -1.81 12.81 -4.68
CA LYS A 95 -0.82 13.08 -5.74
C LYS A 95 0.05 11.85 -6.00
N GLU A 96 0.49 11.12 -4.97
CA GLU A 96 1.26 9.89 -5.16
C GLU A 96 0.41 8.74 -5.71
N VAL A 97 -0.87 8.66 -5.33
CA VAL A 97 -1.84 7.72 -5.93
C VAL A 97 -2.00 7.97 -7.42
N ALA A 98 -2.23 9.23 -7.83
CA ALA A 98 -2.37 9.60 -9.24
C ALA A 98 -1.11 9.26 -10.06
N ARG A 99 0.06 9.49 -9.47
CA ARG A 99 1.34 9.13 -10.10
C ARG A 99 1.54 7.62 -10.20
N ALA A 100 1.18 6.83 -9.18
CA ALA A 100 1.16 5.36 -9.26
C ALA A 100 0.26 4.89 -10.39
N THR A 101 -0.95 5.44 -10.52
CA THR A 101 -1.87 5.13 -11.61
C THR A 101 -1.25 5.41 -12.98
N LYS A 102 -0.60 6.57 -13.14
CA LYS A 102 0.09 6.94 -14.39
C LYS A 102 1.24 5.99 -14.73
N GLU A 103 1.87 5.40 -13.72
CA GLU A 103 2.97 4.43 -13.85
C GLU A 103 2.48 2.98 -14.00
N ASP A 104 1.17 2.76 -14.22
CA ASP A 104 0.53 1.45 -14.30
C ASP A 104 0.77 0.58 -13.05
N VAL A 105 0.82 1.23 -11.89
CA VAL A 105 0.92 0.57 -10.58
C VAL A 105 -0.46 0.46 -9.96
N ARG A 106 -0.94 -0.78 -9.85
CA ARG A 106 -2.23 -1.10 -9.22
C ARG A 106 -2.13 -1.00 -7.69
N ILE A 107 -3.05 -0.32 -7.03
CA ILE A 107 -3.11 -0.22 -5.57
C ILE A 107 -4.33 -0.97 -5.06
N ASN A 108 -4.09 -1.98 -4.23
CA ASN A 108 -5.12 -2.72 -3.50
C ASN A 108 -4.95 -2.43 -2.00
N ILE A 109 -6.04 -2.14 -1.31
CA ILE A 109 -6.03 -1.64 0.07
C ILE A 109 -6.82 -2.58 0.95
N PHE A 110 -6.20 -3.07 2.02
CA PHE A 110 -6.83 -3.80 3.09
C PHE A 110 -6.96 -2.87 4.30
N MET A 111 -8.20 -2.52 4.62
CA MET A 111 -8.50 -1.72 5.80
C MET A 111 -8.81 -2.61 7.00
N LEU A 112 -8.25 -2.25 8.15
CA LEU A 112 -8.52 -2.87 9.44
C LEU A 112 -9.41 -1.91 10.26
N ASP A 113 -10.60 -2.37 10.65
CA ASP A 113 -11.56 -1.61 11.46
C ASP A 113 -11.79 -0.13 11.05
N PRO A 114 -12.11 0.16 9.76
CA PRO A 114 -12.13 1.53 9.27
C PRO A 114 -13.32 2.34 9.79
N ASN A 115 -13.03 3.58 10.20
CA ASN A 115 -14.06 4.60 10.44
C ASN A 115 -14.68 5.10 9.10
N ASN A 116 -15.71 5.94 9.18
CA ASN A 116 -16.39 6.48 7.99
C ASN A 116 -15.52 7.41 7.13
N TYR A 117 -14.53 8.08 7.71
CA TYR A 117 -13.64 9.00 7.00
C TYR A 117 -12.57 8.24 6.21
N LEU A 118 -11.91 7.25 6.83
CA LEU A 118 -11.00 6.32 6.18
C LEU A 118 -11.67 5.61 5.00
N ARG A 119 -12.91 5.15 5.18
CA ARG A 119 -13.70 4.53 4.10
C ARG A 119 -13.85 5.46 2.89
N GLN A 120 -14.32 6.69 3.10
CA GLN A 120 -14.51 7.66 2.01
C GLN A 120 -13.19 8.01 1.32
N PHE A 121 -12.11 8.16 2.10
CA PHE A 121 -10.79 8.43 1.57
C PHE A 121 -10.29 7.29 0.67
N VAL A 122 -10.42 6.04 1.14
CA VAL A 122 -10.03 4.85 0.37
C VAL A 122 -10.90 4.62 -0.86
N GLU A 123 -12.19 4.93 -0.79
CA GLU A 123 -13.08 4.93 -1.98
C GLU A 123 -12.58 5.92 -3.04
N LYS A 124 -12.17 7.13 -2.64
CA LYS A 124 -11.59 8.11 -3.57
C LYS A 124 -10.27 7.61 -4.17
N MET A 125 -9.41 6.99 -3.37
CA MET A 125 -8.15 6.41 -3.86
C MET A 125 -8.39 5.28 -4.87
N THR A 126 -9.29 4.36 -4.54
CA THR A 126 -9.59 3.23 -5.43
C THR A 126 -10.28 3.69 -6.70
N HIS A 127 -11.17 4.68 -6.65
CA HIS A 127 -11.73 5.28 -7.86
C HIS A 127 -10.64 5.89 -8.76
N MET A 128 -9.68 6.62 -8.18
CA MET A 128 -8.58 7.25 -8.92
C MET A 128 -7.56 6.27 -9.50
N ASN A 129 -7.23 5.21 -8.76
CA ASN A 129 -6.27 4.19 -9.21
C ASN A 129 -6.91 3.06 -10.03
N GLY A 130 -8.23 2.99 -10.03
CA GLY A 130 -9.03 1.86 -10.47
C GLY A 130 -9.07 0.72 -9.45
N GLY A 131 -8.47 0.92 -8.25
CA GLY A 131 -8.06 -0.02 -7.16
C GLY A 131 -9.13 -0.97 -6.66
N ARG A 132 -8.76 -1.88 -5.76
CA ARG A 132 -9.74 -2.56 -4.90
C ARG A 132 -9.49 -2.20 -3.44
N ALA A 133 -10.58 -2.06 -2.71
CA ALA A 133 -10.58 -1.91 -1.26
C ALA A 133 -11.25 -3.13 -0.65
N PHE A 134 -10.60 -3.70 0.36
CA PHE A 134 -11.09 -4.82 1.14
C PHE A 134 -11.31 -4.33 2.57
N PHE A 135 -12.51 -4.54 3.07
CA PHE A 135 -12.88 -4.20 4.44
C PHE A 135 -12.72 -5.46 5.27
N THR A 136 -11.73 -5.48 6.16
CA THR A 136 -11.39 -6.64 6.97
C THR A 136 -11.48 -6.28 8.46
N SER A 137 -11.85 -7.24 9.27
CA SER A 137 -11.53 -7.22 10.71
C SER A 137 -10.22 -7.98 10.90
N PRO A 138 -9.46 -7.73 11.97
CA PRO A 138 -8.19 -8.41 12.22
C PRO A 138 -8.27 -9.95 12.11
N ASP A 139 -9.42 -10.53 12.46
CA ASP A 139 -9.67 -11.97 12.43
C ASP A 139 -9.89 -12.57 11.02
N ASN A 140 -10.20 -11.76 10.00
CA ASN A 140 -10.54 -12.25 8.65
C ASN A 140 -9.55 -11.83 7.54
N LEU A 141 -8.51 -11.06 7.88
CA LEU A 141 -7.49 -10.59 6.92
C LEU A 141 -6.77 -11.76 6.21
N GLY A 142 -6.51 -12.85 6.92
CA GLY A 142 -5.82 -14.02 6.38
C GLY A 142 -6.59 -14.73 5.26
N ASP A 143 -7.91 -14.79 5.37
CA ASP A 143 -8.75 -15.55 4.44
C ASP A 143 -8.92 -14.82 3.09
N TYR A 144 -9.04 -13.49 3.10
CA TYR A 144 -9.20 -12.70 1.87
C TYR A 144 -7.95 -12.67 1.00
N VAL A 145 -6.77 -12.54 1.61
CA VAL A 145 -5.49 -12.55 0.88
C VAL A 145 -5.30 -13.89 0.15
N LEU A 146 -5.71 -14.99 0.79
CA LEU A 146 -5.58 -16.33 0.23
C LEU A 146 -6.54 -16.55 -0.96
N VAL A 147 -7.77 -16.05 -0.86
CA VAL A 147 -8.80 -16.21 -1.89
C VAL A 147 -8.47 -15.41 -3.16
N ASP A 148 -8.08 -14.13 -3.05
CA ASP A 148 -7.76 -13.30 -4.23
C ASP A 148 -6.50 -13.83 -4.96
N PHE A 149 -5.50 -14.31 -4.21
CA PHE A 149 -4.33 -14.97 -4.79
C PHE A 149 -4.72 -16.20 -5.65
N LEU A 150 -5.64 -17.04 -5.15
CA LEU A 150 -6.13 -18.21 -5.88
C LEU A 150 -6.94 -17.83 -7.13
N GLU A 151 -7.77 -16.80 -7.04
CA GLU A 151 -8.56 -16.32 -8.18
C GLU A 151 -7.69 -15.67 -9.28
N HIS A 152 -6.68 -14.88 -8.88
CA HIS A 152 -5.75 -14.27 -9.82
C HIS A 152 -4.91 -15.33 -10.55
N ARG A 153 -4.46 -16.36 -9.82
CA ARG A 153 -3.74 -17.51 -10.42
C ARG A 153 -4.60 -18.25 -11.45
N ARG A 154 -5.90 -18.46 -11.16
CA ARG A 154 -6.83 -19.10 -12.11
C ARG A 154 -6.97 -18.26 -13.38
N ARG A 155 -7.14 -16.95 -13.26
CA ARG A 155 -7.25 -16.05 -14.43
C ARG A 155 -5.99 -16.06 -15.28
N LEU A 156 -4.81 -15.91 -14.67
CA LEU A 156 -3.54 -15.96 -15.40
C LEU A 156 -3.28 -17.31 -16.09
N SER A 157 -3.70 -18.42 -15.47
CA SER A 157 -3.61 -19.75 -16.10
C SER A 157 -4.57 -19.96 -17.28
N SER A 158 -5.67 -19.21 -17.33
CA SER A 158 -6.69 -19.33 -18.39
C SER A 158 -6.34 -18.56 -19.67
N THR A 159 -5.49 -17.53 -19.57
CA THR A 159 -5.08 -16.68 -20.71
C THR A 159 -3.88 -17.23 -21.49
N GLY A 160 -3.25 -18.31 -21.02
CA GLY A 160 -2.05 -18.92 -21.62
C GLY A 160 -2.31 -20.09 -22.58
N ARG A 161 -3.53 -20.23 -23.11
CA ARG A 161 -3.86 -21.25 -24.12
C ARG A 161 -4.28 -20.60 -25.43
N PHE A 162 -3.32 -20.19 -26.25
CA PHE A 162 -3.42 -20.11 -27.71
C PHE A 162 -2.03 -20.28 -28.31
#